data_AF-A0A1D1VZK8-F1
#
_entry.id   AF-A0A1D1VZK8-F1
#
_cell.length_a   1.000
_cell.length_b   1.000
_cell.length_c   1.000
_cell.angle_alpha   90.00
_cell.angle_beta   90.00
_cell.angle_gamma   90.00
#
_symmetry.space_group_name_H-M   'P 1'
#
loop_
_entity.id
_entity.type
_entity.pdbx_description
1 polymer ?
#
loop_
_entity_poly.entity_id
_entity_poly.type
_entity_poly.pdbx_seq_one_letter_code
_entity_poly.pdbx_strand_id
1 'polypeptide(L)'
;MAEYLKVYKRLGITFDEITGESKFVKAAKEVSTRIEAERPSDSLLKETALVDKRLLKSDGSSLYLSRDLAAILEHARQLDFDEKLYVVDNSQHDHFQYLFKLARDFDEIEDRDFRHIKFGRIRGLSTRQGKVQLLSEILDKAETSMIERIKRSKYARPRPEEMDDVAKTLALTVIFINDFKQKRQMDYSDPFLTLQQSEGDSGVFLQYNHARLCSVEKNSGVKLNPDVALDYLNEEEALALISHLSLAPATAQTAMEDFEPVVIVKYLFLNAHLTSKALKSLRVKDRAPEVAEGRLFLFHCSRIVARSFLKLLGIQPLDAM
;
A
#
# COMPACT_ATOMS: atom_id res chain seq x y z
N MET A 1 -10.33 -14.66 -15.30
CA MET A 1 -9.51 -13.44 -15.45
C MET A 1 -10.35 -12.16 -15.34
N ALA A 2 -11.40 -11.98 -16.15
CA ALA A 2 -12.22 -10.76 -16.13
C ALA A 2 -12.79 -10.38 -14.74
N GLU A 3 -13.20 -11.35 -13.93
CA GLU A 3 -13.71 -11.11 -12.57
C GLU A 3 -12.63 -10.58 -11.62
N TYR A 4 -11.42 -11.14 -11.65
CA TYR A 4 -10.29 -10.63 -10.87
C TYR A 4 -9.94 -9.19 -11.26
N LEU A 5 -9.95 -8.88 -12.56
CA LEU A 5 -9.65 -7.52 -13.04
C LEU A 5 -10.68 -6.48 -12.57
N LYS A 6 -11.95 -6.87 -12.39
CA LYS A 6 -12.95 -5.98 -11.78
C LYS A 6 -12.60 -5.64 -10.34
N VAL A 7 -12.14 -6.63 -9.57
CA VAL A 7 -11.70 -6.43 -8.17
C VAL A 7 -10.46 -5.54 -8.12
N TYR A 8 -9.43 -5.82 -8.92
CA TYR A 8 -8.22 -4.99 -8.98
C TYR A 8 -8.53 -3.54 -9.37
N LYS A 9 -9.38 -3.33 -10.39
CA LYS A 9 -9.82 -1.99 -10.77
C LYS A 9 -10.52 -1.26 -9.64
N ARG A 10 -11.35 -1.97 -8.84
CA ARG A 10 -11.99 -1.39 -7.65
C ARG A 10 -10.98 -1.01 -6.57
N LEU A 11 -9.87 -1.73 -6.46
CA LEU A 11 -8.75 -1.40 -5.58
C LEU A 11 -7.83 -0.31 -6.17
N GLY A 12 -8.12 0.21 -7.37
CA GLY A 12 -7.27 1.20 -8.06
C GLY A 12 -5.99 0.61 -8.66
N ILE A 13 -5.92 -0.71 -8.86
CA ILE A 13 -4.75 -1.40 -9.40
C ILE A 13 -4.94 -1.70 -10.89
N THR A 14 -3.92 -1.40 -11.68
CA THR A 14 -3.81 -1.76 -13.10
C THR A 14 -2.50 -2.53 -13.32
N PHE A 15 -2.51 -3.50 -14.22
CA PHE A 15 -1.33 -4.28 -14.58
C PHE A 15 -0.94 -3.99 -16.02
N ASP A 16 0.36 -3.81 -16.27
CA ASP A 16 0.91 -3.70 -17.62
C ASP A 16 0.93 -5.06 -18.34
N GLU A 17 1.25 -6.13 -17.60
CA GLU A 17 1.24 -7.51 -18.10
C GLU A 17 0.56 -8.45 -17.09
N ILE A 18 -0.17 -9.44 -17.61
CA ILE A 18 -0.75 -10.53 -16.80
C ILE A 18 -0.20 -11.85 -17.34
N THR A 19 0.74 -12.42 -16.59
CA THR A 19 1.44 -13.64 -16.97
C THR A 19 1.06 -14.78 -16.03
N GLY A 20 0.83 -15.97 -16.59
CA GLY A 20 0.55 -17.18 -15.82
C GLY A 20 1.68 -18.19 -15.93
N GLU A 21 1.81 -19.07 -14.94
CA GLU A 21 2.85 -20.12 -14.91
C GLU A 21 2.84 -21.03 -16.14
N SER A 22 1.68 -21.21 -16.78
CA SER A 22 1.53 -22.04 -17.97
C SER A 22 2.42 -21.59 -19.14
N LYS A 23 2.77 -20.30 -19.21
CA LYS A 23 3.69 -19.74 -20.22
C LYS A 23 5.08 -20.37 -20.12
N PHE A 24 5.50 -20.74 -18.91
CA PHE A 24 6.89 -21.14 -18.62
C PHE A 24 7.12 -22.65 -18.58
N VAL A 25 6.11 -23.48 -18.82
CA VAL A 25 6.21 -24.95 -18.69
C VAL A 25 7.28 -25.55 -19.61
N LYS A 26 7.37 -25.08 -20.86
CA LYS A 26 8.37 -25.59 -21.81
C LYS A 26 9.78 -25.15 -21.42
N ALA A 27 9.97 -23.85 -21.20
CA ALA A 27 11.25 -23.29 -20.77
C ALA A 27 11.75 -23.90 -19.45
N ALA A 28 10.83 -24.18 -18.51
CA ALA A 28 11.12 -24.86 -17.26
C ALA A 28 11.72 -26.26 -17.49
N LYS A 29 11.16 -27.05 -18.41
CA LYS A 29 11.70 -28.38 -18.74
C LYS A 29 13.10 -28.30 -19.35
N GLU A 30 13.31 -27.36 -20.27
CA GLU A 30 14.60 -27.15 -20.94
C GLU A 30 15.69 -26.76 -19.93
N VAL A 31 15.40 -25.78 -19.07
CA VAL A 31 16.36 -25.32 -18.06
C VAL A 31 16.65 -26.39 -17.02
N SER A 32 15.63 -27.15 -16.61
CA SER A 32 15.79 -28.21 -15.62
C SER A 32 16.66 -29.33 -16.15
N THR A 33 16.46 -29.73 -17.41
CA THR A 33 17.29 -30.76 -18.07
C THR A 33 18.75 -30.33 -18.16
N ARG A 34 18.99 -29.04 -18.47
CA ARG A 34 20.35 -28.47 -18.51
C ARG A 34 21.02 -28.54 -17.14
N ILE A 35 20.32 -28.11 -16.09
CA ILE A 35 20.84 -28.15 -14.72
C ILE A 35 21.11 -29.60 -14.29
N GLU A 36 20.21 -30.54 -14.55
CA GLU A 36 20.41 -31.96 -14.15
C GLU A 36 21.62 -32.61 -14.85
N ALA A 37 21.94 -32.18 -16.07
CA ALA A 37 23.12 -32.64 -16.79
C ALA A 37 24.44 -32.11 -16.19
N GLU A 38 24.44 -30.89 -15.65
CA GLU A 38 25.62 -30.25 -15.04
C GLU A 38 25.76 -30.59 -13.55
N ARG A 39 24.63 -30.69 -12.83
CA ARG A 39 24.52 -30.93 -11.39
C ARG A 39 23.35 -31.88 -11.11
N PRO A 40 23.62 -33.18 -10.89
CA PRO A 40 22.57 -34.17 -10.62
C PRO A 40 21.75 -33.80 -9.37
N SER A 41 20.46 -34.18 -9.34
CA SER A 41 19.51 -33.78 -8.30
C SER A 41 19.96 -34.11 -6.87
N ASP A 42 20.72 -35.19 -6.67
CA ASP A 42 21.32 -35.57 -5.38
C ASP A 42 22.36 -34.57 -4.85
N SER A 43 23.03 -33.82 -5.73
CA SER A 43 23.94 -32.73 -5.32
C SER A 43 23.15 -31.48 -4.88
N LEU A 44 22.06 -31.15 -5.56
CA LEU A 44 21.21 -30.01 -5.24
C LEU A 44 20.52 -30.18 -3.87
N LEU A 45 20.04 -31.39 -3.58
CA LEU A 45 19.40 -31.75 -2.30
C LEU A 45 20.36 -31.63 -1.09
N LYS A 46 21.67 -31.80 -1.29
CA LYS A 46 22.67 -31.72 -0.21
C LYS A 46 23.00 -30.29 0.23
N GLU A 47 22.70 -29.28 -0.57
CA GLU A 47 23.14 -27.91 -0.29
C GLU A 47 22.32 -27.16 0.78
N THR A 48 21.05 -27.54 1.03
CA THR A 48 20.22 -27.00 2.12
C THR A 48 19.05 -27.97 2.39
N ALA A 49 18.77 -28.26 3.67
CA ALA A 49 17.87 -29.35 4.08
C ALA A 49 16.36 -29.00 4.15
N LEU A 50 15.96 -27.77 3.81
CA LEU A 50 14.65 -27.22 4.18
C LEU A 50 13.59 -27.19 3.05
N VAL A 51 13.94 -27.46 1.79
CA VAL A 51 13.01 -27.38 0.64
C VAL A 51 13.16 -28.59 -0.27
N ASP A 52 12.06 -29.06 -0.86
CA ASP A 52 12.11 -30.02 -1.98
C ASP A 52 12.65 -29.30 -3.22
N LYS A 53 13.93 -29.50 -3.51
CA LYS A 53 14.69 -28.79 -4.55
C LYS A 53 14.58 -29.39 -5.94
N ARG A 54 13.69 -30.37 -6.12
CA ARG A 54 13.49 -31.00 -7.41
C ARG A 54 12.98 -29.97 -8.41
N LEU A 55 13.53 -30.01 -9.61
CA LEU A 55 13.08 -29.18 -10.74
C LEU A 55 12.09 -29.94 -11.61
N LEU A 56 12.29 -31.27 -11.73
CA LEU A 56 11.39 -32.20 -12.40
C LEU A 56 10.86 -33.25 -11.42
N LYS A 57 9.63 -33.70 -11.68
CA LYS A 57 9.12 -34.95 -11.07
C LYS A 57 9.71 -36.17 -11.79
N SER A 58 9.53 -37.34 -11.21
CA SER A 58 9.94 -38.63 -11.80
C SER A 58 9.30 -38.91 -13.17
N ASP A 59 8.17 -38.27 -13.50
CA ASP A 59 7.50 -38.37 -14.80
C ASP A 59 7.98 -37.30 -15.82
N GLY A 60 8.99 -36.49 -15.47
CA GLY A 60 9.53 -35.42 -16.31
C GLY A 60 8.66 -34.15 -16.38
N SER A 61 7.64 -34.02 -15.53
CA SER A 61 6.86 -32.78 -15.42
C SER A 61 7.55 -31.71 -14.57
N SER A 62 7.43 -30.45 -15.00
CA SER A 62 8.02 -29.27 -14.33
C SER A 62 7.31 -28.92 -13.01
N LEU A 63 8.08 -28.54 -11.99
CA LEU A 63 7.62 -28.07 -10.68
C LEU A 63 7.58 -26.53 -10.58
N TYR A 64 6.95 -25.99 -9.53
CA TYR A 64 6.85 -24.53 -9.31
C TYR A 64 8.21 -23.84 -9.38
N LEU A 65 9.21 -24.38 -8.69
CA LEU A 65 10.58 -23.85 -8.70
C LEU A 65 11.16 -23.74 -10.11
N SER A 66 11.00 -24.78 -10.94
CA SER A 66 11.50 -24.75 -12.32
C SER A 66 10.76 -23.73 -13.20
N ARG A 67 9.47 -23.49 -12.95
CA ARG A 67 8.67 -22.50 -13.69
C ARG A 67 9.04 -21.08 -13.30
N ASP A 68 9.23 -20.83 -12.01
CA ASP A 68 9.68 -19.52 -11.52
C ASP A 68 11.10 -19.19 -12.00
N LEU A 69 12.00 -20.18 -12.04
CA LEU A 69 13.33 -20.01 -12.59
C LEU A 69 13.27 -19.66 -14.08
N ALA A 70 12.49 -20.41 -14.86
CA ALA A 70 12.28 -20.10 -16.26
C ALA A 70 11.69 -18.71 -16.47
N ALA A 71 10.76 -18.28 -15.62
CA ALA A 71 10.20 -16.93 -15.66
C ALA A 71 11.25 -15.85 -15.35
N ILE A 72 12.12 -16.07 -14.36
CA ILE A 72 13.24 -15.15 -14.05
C ILE A 72 14.13 -14.97 -15.28
N LEU A 73 14.58 -16.07 -15.88
CA LEU A 73 15.50 -16.04 -17.01
C LEU A 73 14.86 -15.45 -18.27
N GLU A 74 13.60 -15.79 -18.54
CA GLU A 74 12.89 -15.21 -19.67
C GLU A 74 12.69 -13.70 -19.50
N HIS A 75 12.32 -13.26 -18.29
CA HIS A 75 12.17 -11.82 -18.02
C HIS A 75 13.50 -11.09 -18.11
N ALA A 76 14.60 -11.66 -17.63
CA ALA A 76 15.92 -11.03 -17.74
C ALA A 76 16.39 -10.87 -19.19
N ARG A 77 15.95 -11.75 -20.10
CA ARG A 77 16.22 -11.64 -21.54
C ARG A 77 15.28 -10.66 -22.26
N GLN A 78 14.06 -10.47 -21.77
CA GLN A 78 13.02 -9.68 -22.45
C GLN A 78 12.86 -8.27 -21.90
N LEU A 79 13.17 -8.07 -20.62
CA LEU A 79 12.93 -6.85 -19.88
C LEU A 79 14.27 -6.28 -19.39
N ASP A 80 14.43 -4.97 -19.56
CA ASP A 80 15.55 -4.23 -19.00
C ASP A 80 15.16 -3.66 -17.64
N PHE A 81 15.52 -4.36 -16.56
CA PHE A 81 15.22 -3.95 -15.19
C PHE A 81 16.47 -4.01 -14.32
N ASP A 82 16.64 -3.08 -13.39
CA ASP A 82 17.72 -3.16 -12.39
C ASP A 82 17.30 -4.07 -11.23
N GLU A 83 16.04 -4.01 -10.81
CA GLU A 83 15.50 -4.74 -9.67
C GLU A 83 14.10 -5.31 -9.96
N LYS A 84 13.85 -6.53 -9.48
CA LYS A 84 12.55 -7.20 -9.54
C LYS A 84 12.06 -7.59 -8.13
N LEU A 85 10.91 -7.04 -7.76
CA LEU A 85 10.28 -7.26 -6.45
C LEU A 85 9.20 -8.34 -6.53
N TYR A 86 9.31 -9.34 -5.67
CA TYR A 86 8.35 -10.45 -5.53
C TYR A 86 7.54 -10.24 -4.26
N VAL A 87 6.33 -9.71 -4.38
CA VAL A 87 5.42 -9.50 -3.24
C VAL A 87 4.65 -10.80 -2.97
N VAL A 88 5.17 -11.63 -2.06
CA VAL A 88 4.65 -12.99 -1.80
C VAL A 88 4.65 -13.32 -0.31
N ASP A 89 3.69 -14.14 0.13
CA ASP A 89 3.54 -14.61 1.51
C ASP A 89 4.85 -15.14 2.11
N ASN A 90 5.07 -14.81 3.39
CA ASN A 90 6.29 -15.17 4.13
C ASN A 90 6.52 -16.68 4.19
N SER A 91 5.48 -17.51 4.08
CA SER A 91 5.65 -18.98 4.07
C SER A 91 6.46 -19.50 2.87
N GLN A 92 6.64 -18.70 1.82
CA GLN A 92 7.43 -19.06 0.64
C GLN A 92 8.89 -18.60 0.75
N HIS A 93 9.35 -18.18 1.93
CA HIS A 93 10.68 -17.64 2.09
C HIS A 93 11.79 -18.58 1.60
N ASP A 94 11.76 -19.84 2.01
CA ASP A 94 12.80 -20.80 1.66
C ASP A 94 12.80 -21.12 0.16
N HIS A 95 11.62 -21.11 -0.48
CA HIS A 95 11.48 -21.23 -1.94
C HIS A 95 12.19 -20.09 -2.66
N PHE A 96 11.89 -18.83 -2.30
CA PHE A 96 12.52 -17.67 -2.95
C PHE A 96 14.01 -17.57 -2.66
N GLN A 97 14.48 -17.90 -1.45
CA GLN A 97 15.91 -17.96 -1.17
C GLN A 97 16.62 -18.95 -2.10
N TYR A 98 16.06 -20.14 -2.26
CA TYR A 98 16.66 -21.16 -3.11
C TYR A 98 16.56 -20.81 -4.60
N LEU A 99 15.41 -20.29 -5.03
CA LEU A 99 15.18 -19.82 -6.39
C LEU A 99 16.20 -18.75 -6.80
N PHE A 100 16.42 -17.73 -5.98
CA PHE A 100 17.37 -16.67 -6.28
C PHE A 100 18.80 -17.19 -6.28
N LYS A 101 19.16 -18.09 -5.36
CA LYS A 101 20.47 -18.74 -5.39
C LYS A 101 20.69 -19.48 -6.72
N LEU A 102 19.70 -20.25 -7.16
CA LEU A 102 19.76 -21.00 -8.41
C LEU A 102 19.82 -20.10 -9.64
N ALA A 103 19.07 -18.98 -9.63
CA ALA A 103 19.09 -18.01 -10.72
C ALA A 103 20.46 -17.33 -10.90
N ARG A 104 21.25 -17.19 -9.83
CA ARG A 104 22.60 -16.60 -9.89
C ARG A 104 23.65 -17.48 -10.59
N ASP A 105 23.34 -18.75 -10.87
CA ASP A 105 24.21 -19.62 -11.69
C ASP A 105 24.12 -19.28 -13.21
N PHE A 106 23.33 -18.27 -13.59
CA PHE A 106 23.06 -17.91 -14.98
C PHE A 106 23.57 -16.49 -15.28
N ASP A 107 24.41 -16.37 -16.31
CA ASP A 107 25.02 -15.09 -16.72
C ASP A 107 23.98 -14.02 -17.05
N GLU A 108 22.78 -14.40 -17.53
CA GLU A 108 21.70 -13.45 -17.83
C GLU A 108 21.20 -12.66 -16.60
N ILE A 109 21.60 -13.07 -15.40
CA ILE A 109 21.12 -12.56 -14.11
C ILE A 109 22.21 -11.81 -13.33
N GLU A 110 23.46 -11.79 -13.81
CA GLU A 110 24.61 -11.25 -13.07
C GLU A 110 24.38 -9.81 -12.57
N ASP A 111 23.91 -8.92 -13.44
CA ASP A 111 23.69 -7.48 -13.15
C ASP A 111 22.26 -7.13 -12.69
N ARG A 112 21.49 -8.11 -12.21
CA ARG A 112 20.05 -7.94 -11.90
C ARG A 112 19.75 -8.24 -10.45
N ASP A 113 18.90 -7.45 -9.78
CA ASP A 113 18.50 -7.69 -8.40
C ASP A 113 17.09 -8.30 -8.27
N PHE A 114 16.94 -9.18 -7.27
CA PHE A 114 15.67 -9.84 -6.95
C PHE A 114 15.42 -9.75 -5.45
N ARG A 115 14.24 -9.28 -5.06
CA ARG A 115 13.86 -9.20 -3.64
C ARG A 115 12.54 -9.88 -3.38
N HIS A 116 12.51 -10.72 -2.35
CA HIS A 116 11.28 -11.28 -1.82
C HIS A 116 10.70 -10.31 -0.78
N ILE A 117 9.69 -9.56 -1.20
CA ILE A 117 8.93 -8.63 -0.37
C ILE A 117 7.85 -9.41 0.36
N LYS A 118 8.15 -9.77 1.62
CA LYS A 118 7.32 -10.71 2.41
C LYS A 118 6.17 -10.00 3.10
N PHE A 119 5.03 -10.68 3.17
CA PHE A 119 3.89 -10.28 4.00
C PHE A 119 3.35 -11.46 4.83
N GLY A 120 2.72 -11.15 5.97
CA GLY A 120 2.07 -12.09 6.88
C GLY A 120 0.64 -12.41 6.44
N ARG A 121 -0.01 -13.37 7.11
CA ARG A 121 -1.33 -13.86 6.71
C ARG A 121 -2.47 -13.20 7.48
N ILE A 122 -3.61 -13.06 6.81
CA ILE A 122 -4.88 -12.71 7.44
C ILE A 122 -5.45 -13.94 8.14
N ARG A 123 -5.53 -13.90 9.48
CA ARG A 123 -6.12 -14.96 10.29
C ARG A 123 -7.63 -14.76 10.41
N GLY A 124 -8.38 -15.85 10.39
CA GLY A 124 -9.84 -15.81 10.61
C GLY A 124 -10.70 -15.76 9.36
N LEU A 125 -10.10 -15.59 8.16
CA LEU A 125 -10.78 -15.81 6.87
C LEU A 125 -11.04 -17.31 6.57
N SER A 126 -10.82 -18.18 7.56
CA SER A 126 -11.14 -19.61 7.51
C SER A 126 -12.65 -19.83 7.59
N THR A 127 -13.13 -20.71 6.73
CA THR A 127 -14.49 -21.24 6.65
C THR A 127 -14.99 -21.79 7.98
N ARG A 128 -15.49 -20.95 8.88
CA ARG A 128 -16.19 -21.44 10.09
C ARG A 128 -17.53 -22.11 9.76
N GLN A 129 -17.97 -22.08 8.48
CA GLN A 129 -19.17 -22.76 7.96
C GLN A 129 -19.07 -23.15 6.46
N GLY A 130 -17.87 -23.40 5.92
CA GLY A 130 -17.70 -23.86 4.52
C GLY A 130 -17.83 -22.79 3.41
N LYS A 131 -18.08 -21.51 3.73
CA LYS A 131 -18.13 -20.43 2.73
C LYS A 131 -16.82 -19.61 2.75
N VAL A 132 -16.02 -19.71 1.70
CA VAL A 132 -14.87 -18.82 1.46
C VAL A 132 -15.42 -17.41 1.31
N GLN A 133 -14.94 -16.46 2.12
CA GLN A 133 -15.31 -15.06 1.96
C GLN A 133 -14.51 -14.47 0.80
N LEU A 134 -15.23 -13.98 -0.20
CA LEU A 134 -14.65 -13.30 -1.35
C LEU A 134 -14.33 -11.85 -0.99
N LEU A 135 -13.20 -11.33 -1.46
CA LEU A 135 -12.82 -9.93 -1.26
C LEU A 135 -13.89 -8.95 -1.78
N SER A 136 -14.60 -9.30 -2.86
CA SER A 136 -15.74 -8.53 -3.37
C SER A 136 -16.83 -8.35 -2.31
N GLU A 137 -17.20 -9.42 -1.59
CA GLU A 137 -18.20 -9.36 -0.52
C GLU A 137 -17.72 -8.50 0.66
N ILE A 138 -16.41 -8.51 0.96
CA ILE A 138 -15.81 -7.65 2.00
C ILE A 138 -15.97 -6.18 1.61
N LEU A 139 -15.61 -5.85 0.37
CA LEU A 139 -15.69 -4.49 -0.16
C LEU A 139 -17.12 -3.97 -0.20
N ASP A 140 -18.09 -4.80 -0.62
CA ASP A 140 -19.52 -4.43 -0.66
C ASP A 140 -20.08 -4.14 0.73
N LYS A 141 -19.72 -4.96 1.72
CA LYS A 141 -20.10 -4.74 3.12
C LYS A 141 -19.45 -3.48 3.69
N ALA A 142 -18.18 -3.23 3.38
CA ALA A 142 -17.49 -2.02 3.82
C ALA A 142 -18.15 -0.76 3.24
N GLU A 143 -18.49 -0.76 1.95
CA GLU A 143 -19.21 0.34 1.29
C GLU A 143 -20.58 0.59 1.92
N THR A 144 -21.38 -0.47 2.12
CA THR A 144 -22.69 -0.38 2.79
C THR A 144 -22.55 0.22 4.20
N SER A 145 -21.54 -0.21 4.95
CA SER A 145 -21.27 0.32 6.29
C SER A 145 -20.88 1.80 6.26
N MET A 146 -20.11 2.24 5.26
CA MET A 146 -19.75 3.66 5.10
C MET A 146 -20.95 4.52 4.70
N ILE A 147 -21.85 4.03 3.85
CA ILE A 147 -23.11 4.73 3.51
C ILE A 147 -23.91 5.01 4.78
N GLU A 148 -24.13 3.99 5.61
CA GLU A 148 -24.89 4.14 6.86
C GLU A 148 -24.18 5.08 7.86
N ARG A 149 -22.84 5.06 7.89
CA ARG A 149 -22.07 5.99 8.70
C ARG A 149 -22.22 7.43 8.24
N ILE A 150 -22.14 7.69 6.93
CA ILE A 150 -22.31 9.03 6.34
C ILE A 150 -23.70 9.56 6.70
N LYS A 151 -24.77 8.76 6.50
CA LYS A 151 -26.15 9.15 6.84
C LYS A 151 -26.35 9.53 8.31
N ARG A 152 -25.63 8.88 9.22
CA ARG A 152 -25.69 9.17 10.67
C ARG A 152 -24.79 10.33 11.09
N SER A 153 -23.86 10.75 10.23
CA SER A 153 -22.92 11.81 10.54
C SER A 153 -23.62 13.17 10.61
N LYS A 154 -23.28 13.96 11.63
CA LYS A 154 -23.73 15.36 11.73
C LYS A 154 -22.90 16.30 10.85
N TYR A 155 -21.71 15.87 10.44
CA TYR A 155 -20.68 16.73 9.83
C TYR A 155 -20.33 16.37 8.40
N ALA A 156 -20.56 15.11 8.00
CA ALA A 156 -20.33 14.62 6.64
C ALA A 156 -21.65 14.65 5.88
N ARG A 157 -21.74 15.47 4.84
CA ARG A 157 -22.94 15.62 4.00
C ARG A 157 -22.50 15.81 2.56
N PRO A 158 -22.06 14.74 1.88
CA PRO A 158 -21.78 14.82 0.46
C PRO A 158 -23.09 15.13 -0.27
N ARG A 159 -22.99 15.67 -1.48
CA ARG A 159 -24.18 15.84 -2.31
C ARG A 159 -24.77 14.46 -2.62
N PRO A 160 -26.11 14.33 -2.78
CA PRO A 160 -26.72 13.02 -3.02
C PRO A 160 -26.07 12.24 -4.17
N GLU A 161 -25.65 12.94 -5.23
CA GLU A 161 -24.96 12.36 -6.37
C GLU A 161 -23.51 11.90 -6.11
N GLU A 162 -22.88 12.35 -5.02
CA GLU A 162 -21.51 12.01 -4.63
C GLU A 162 -21.44 10.94 -3.53
N MET A 163 -22.58 10.63 -2.89
CA MET A 163 -22.64 9.78 -1.70
C MET A 163 -22.00 8.41 -1.91
N ASP A 164 -22.31 7.75 -3.03
CA ASP A 164 -21.81 6.40 -3.31
C ASP A 164 -20.29 6.41 -3.54
N ASP A 165 -19.76 7.40 -4.25
CA ASP A 165 -18.34 7.48 -4.54
C ASP A 165 -17.51 7.86 -3.31
N VAL A 166 -18.06 8.73 -2.45
CA VAL A 166 -17.49 9.02 -1.13
C VAL A 166 -17.47 7.76 -0.27
N ALA A 167 -18.58 7.00 -0.21
CA ALA A 167 -18.66 5.77 0.58
C ALA A 167 -17.68 4.70 0.09
N LYS A 168 -17.57 4.50 -1.24
CA LYS A 168 -16.57 3.60 -1.85
C LYS A 168 -15.16 4.00 -1.46
N THR A 169 -14.84 5.29 -1.58
CA THR A 169 -13.51 5.81 -1.25
C THR A 169 -13.18 5.62 0.23
N LEU A 170 -14.12 5.89 1.13
CA LEU A 170 -13.96 5.66 2.57
C LEU A 170 -13.77 4.17 2.89
N ALA A 171 -14.54 3.30 2.25
CA ALA A 171 -14.44 1.86 2.46
C ALA A 171 -13.05 1.34 2.09
N LEU A 172 -12.56 1.72 0.90
CA LEU A 172 -11.20 1.38 0.46
C LEU A 172 -10.13 1.96 1.37
N THR A 173 -10.28 3.23 1.77
CA THR A 173 -9.36 3.89 2.71
C THR A 173 -9.27 3.10 4.01
N VAL A 174 -10.39 2.69 4.59
CA VAL A 174 -10.40 1.94 5.84
C VAL A 174 -9.70 0.59 5.68
N ILE A 175 -9.92 -0.11 4.55
CA ILE A 175 -9.28 -1.39 4.28
C ILE A 175 -7.76 -1.23 4.14
N PHE A 176 -7.30 -0.29 3.31
CA PHE A 176 -5.86 -0.06 3.10
C PHE A 176 -5.17 0.42 4.36
N ILE A 177 -5.74 1.38 5.10
CA ILE A 177 -5.13 1.85 6.35
C ILE A 177 -5.10 0.76 7.41
N ASN A 178 -6.11 -0.11 7.48
CA ASN A 178 -6.10 -1.22 8.43
C ASN A 178 -5.08 -2.30 8.11
N ASP A 179 -4.82 -2.55 6.83
CA ASP A 179 -3.75 -3.45 6.38
C ASP A 179 -2.37 -2.81 6.61
N PHE A 180 -2.21 -1.55 6.23
CA PHE A 180 -0.93 -0.84 6.25
C PHE A 180 -0.53 -0.27 7.61
N LYS A 181 -1.39 -0.27 8.64
CA LYS A 181 -1.03 0.25 9.98
C LYS A 181 -0.06 -0.65 10.77
N GLN A 182 0.27 -1.82 10.24
CA GLN A 182 1.23 -2.75 10.85
C GLN A 182 2.36 -3.06 9.85
N LYS A 183 3.49 -3.57 10.35
CA LYS A 183 4.55 -4.07 9.47
C LYS A 183 3.98 -5.20 8.62
N ARG A 184 4.30 -5.24 7.33
CA ARG A 184 3.69 -6.23 6.40
C ARG A 184 3.86 -7.67 6.84
N GLN A 185 4.98 -8.01 7.49
CA GLN A 185 5.27 -9.38 7.91
C GLN A 185 4.44 -9.85 9.11
N MET A 186 3.69 -8.95 9.77
CA MET A 186 2.83 -9.32 10.88
C MET A 186 1.54 -9.98 10.37
N ASP A 187 1.21 -11.12 10.92
CA ASP A 187 -0.14 -11.68 10.79
C ASP A 187 -1.14 -10.75 11.50
N TYR A 188 -2.33 -10.57 10.92
CA TYR A 188 -3.39 -9.81 11.57
C TYR A 188 -4.74 -10.53 11.48
N SER A 189 -5.64 -10.17 12.40
CA SER A 189 -6.96 -10.78 12.55
C SER A 189 -8.02 -10.11 11.69
N ASP A 190 -9.04 -10.89 11.33
CA ASP A 190 -10.24 -10.57 10.56
C ASP A 190 -10.49 -9.07 10.23
N PRO A 191 -10.42 -8.67 8.94
CA PRO A 191 -10.67 -7.30 8.51
C PRO A 191 -12.08 -6.77 8.86
N PHE A 192 -13.08 -7.63 9.10
CA PHE A 192 -14.43 -7.21 9.47
C PHE A 192 -14.52 -6.60 10.87
N LEU A 193 -13.79 -7.14 11.84
CA LEU A 193 -13.70 -6.54 13.18
C LEU A 193 -13.11 -5.13 13.08
N THR A 194 -12.21 -4.94 12.11
CA THR A 194 -11.54 -3.66 11.88
C THR A 194 -12.42 -2.62 11.17
N LEU A 195 -13.43 -3.04 10.39
CA LEU A 195 -14.44 -2.13 9.83
C LEU A 195 -15.35 -1.54 10.92
N GLN A 196 -15.61 -2.30 11.99
CA GLN A 196 -16.42 -1.85 13.13
C GLN A 196 -15.66 -0.90 14.06
N GLN A 197 -14.34 -1.10 14.21
CA GLN A 197 -13.45 -0.26 15.02
C GLN A 197 -13.04 1.03 14.30
N SER A 198 -14.02 1.90 14.11
CA SER A 198 -13.90 3.06 13.23
C SER A 198 -13.79 4.40 13.99
N GLU A 199 -13.51 4.32 15.29
CA GLU A 199 -13.21 5.43 16.19
C GLU A 199 -11.69 5.58 16.41
N GLY A 200 -11.21 6.81 16.57
CA GLY A 200 -9.78 7.10 16.70
C GLY A 200 -9.02 7.04 15.37
N ASP A 201 -7.80 6.48 15.42
CA ASP A 201 -6.87 6.38 14.28
C ASP A 201 -7.38 5.41 13.22
N SER A 202 -8.21 5.94 12.33
CA SER A 202 -8.87 5.22 11.24
C SER A 202 -8.67 5.92 9.89
N GLY A 203 -8.87 5.18 8.80
CA GLY A 203 -8.89 5.77 7.46
C GLY A 203 -9.91 6.90 7.31
N VAL A 204 -11.07 6.79 7.98
CA VAL A 204 -12.09 7.86 7.99
C VAL A 204 -11.56 9.13 8.65
N PHE A 205 -10.79 9.01 9.73
CA PHE A 205 -10.17 10.17 10.38
C PHE A 205 -9.18 10.90 9.45
N LEU A 206 -8.35 10.15 8.71
CA LEU A 206 -7.42 10.74 7.73
C LEU A 206 -8.17 11.48 6.60
N GLN A 207 -9.22 10.88 6.05
CA GLN A 207 -10.03 11.50 4.99
C GLN A 207 -10.76 12.74 5.50
N TYR A 208 -11.33 12.68 6.70
CA TYR A 208 -11.99 13.82 7.32
C TYR A 208 -11.01 14.98 7.57
N ASN A 209 -9.81 14.67 8.04
CA ASN A 209 -8.77 15.67 8.24
C ASN A 209 -8.38 16.35 6.91
N HIS A 210 -8.13 15.58 5.85
CA HIS A 210 -7.81 16.10 4.53
C HIS A 210 -8.96 16.98 3.98
N ALA A 211 -10.20 16.49 4.01
CA ALA A 211 -11.38 17.25 3.57
C ALA A 211 -11.59 18.55 4.37
N ARG A 212 -11.31 18.53 5.68
CA ARG A 212 -11.38 19.72 6.53
C ARG A 212 -10.34 20.77 6.12
N LEU A 213 -9.11 20.35 5.79
CA LEU A 213 -8.09 21.27 5.28
C LEU A 213 -8.50 21.88 3.92
N CYS A 214 -9.09 21.08 3.01
CA CYS A 214 -9.68 21.59 1.76
C CYS A 214 -10.75 22.65 2.04
N SER A 215 -11.63 22.39 3.02
CA SER A 215 -12.69 23.33 3.42
C SER A 215 -12.14 24.63 4.00
N VAL A 216 -11.08 24.58 4.80
CA VAL A 216 -10.43 25.79 5.35
C VAL A 216 -9.85 26.64 4.22
N GLU A 217 -9.15 26.02 3.27
CA GLU A 217 -8.59 26.72 2.11
C GLU A 217 -9.71 27.40 1.28
N LYS A 218 -10.80 26.69 1.03
CA LYS A 218 -11.95 27.20 0.27
C LYS A 218 -12.73 28.31 0.99
N ASN A 219 -12.90 28.22 2.31
CA ASN A 219 -13.86 29.04 3.06
C ASN A 219 -13.21 30.14 3.93
N SER A 220 -11.88 30.18 4.02
CA SER A 220 -11.17 31.18 4.84
C SER A 220 -11.34 32.62 4.35
N GLY A 221 -11.56 32.82 3.05
CA GLY A 221 -11.56 34.14 2.41
C GLY A 221 -10.16 34.74 2.24
N VAL A 222 -9.11 33.98 2.54
CA VAL A 222 -7.71 34.40 2.42
C VAL A 222 -7.13 33.79 1.15
N LYS A 223 -6.40 34.59 0.37
CA LYS A 223 -5.72 34.09 -0.84
C LYS A 223 -4.46 33.35 -0.42
N LEU A 224 -4.24 32.17 -1.00
CA LEU A 224 -2.99 31.44 -0.80
C LEU A 224 -1.82 32.27 -1.34
N ASN A 225 -0.81 32.50 -0.50
CA ASN A 225 0.40 33.24 -0.83
C ASN A 225 1.63 32.38 -0.49
N PRO A 226 2.30 31.76 -1.49
CA PRO A 226 3.51 30.98 -1.25
C PRO A 226 4.72 31.81 -0.78
N ASP A 227 4.71 33.12 -1.02
CA ASP A 227 5.78 34.05 -0.67
C ASP A 227 5.52 34.77 0.67
N VAL A 228 4.59 34.25 1.48
CA VAL A 228 4.22 34.85 2.76
C VAL A 228 5.39 34.82 3.76
N ALA A 229 5.56 35.92 4.50
CA ALA A 229 6.50 35.99 5.60
C ALA A 229 6.11 35.00 6.71
N LEU A 230 7.04 34.11 7.08
CA LEU A 230 6.79 33.05 8.06
C LEU A 230 7.06 33.51 9.51
N ASP A 231 7.53 34.74 9.71
CA ASP A 231 7.83 35.37 11.00
C ASP A 231 6.64 35.40 11.96
N TYR A 232 5.42 35.19 11.46
CA TYR A 232 4.17 35.18 12.23
C TYR A 232 3.71 33.78 12.66
N LEU A 233 4.47 32.72 12.37
CA LEU A 233 4.19 31.33 12.75
C LEU A 233 5.04 30.88 13.95
N ASN A 234 4.88 31.56 15.08
CA ASN A 234 5.67 31.30 16.30
C ASN A 234 4.94 30.47 17.35
N GLU A 235 3.67 30.13 17.12
CA GLU A 235 2.88 29.34 18.06
C GLU A 235 3.40 27.90 18.13
N GLU A 236 3.32 27.29 19.32
CA GLU A 236 3.77 25.92 19.55
C GLU A 236 3.15 24.93 18.55
N GLU A 237 1.85 25.06 18.25
CA GLU A 237 1.18 24.20 17.27
C GLU A 237 1.67 24.43 15.84
N ALA A 238 2.05 25.66 15.48
CA ALA A 238 2.57 25.97 14.16
C ALA A 238 3.96 25.34 13.99
N LEU A 239 4.85 25.57 14.97
CA LEU A 239 6.22 25.04 14.97
C LEU A 239 6.24 23.50 15.00
N ALA A 240 5.35 22.88 15.76
CA ALA A 240 5.22 21.42 15.79
C ALA A 240 4.80 20.85 14.42
N LEU A 241 3.83 21.49 13.75
CA LEU A 241 3.39 21.07 12.42
C LEU A 241 4.47 21.32 11.36
N ILE A 242 5.17 22.46 11.38
CA ILE A 242 6.30 22.75 10.50
C ILE A 242 7.40 21.69 10.64
N SER A 243 7.76 21.38 11.89
CA SER A 243 8.77 20.35 12.19
C SER A 243 8.36 18.99 11.63
N HIS A 244 7.10 18.60 11.80
CA HIS A 244 6.59 17.34 11.24
C HIS A 244 6.61 17.33 9.72
N LEU A 245 6.18 18.42 9.07
CA LEU A 245 6.17 18.56 7.62
C LEU A 245 7.57 18.44 7.00
N SER A 246 8.60 18.93 7.70
CA SER A 246 10.00 18.82 7.26
C SER A 246 10.48 17.36 7.12
N LEU A 247 9.81 16.41 7.80
CA LEU A 247 10.16 15.00 7.78
C LEU A 247 9.56 14.23 6.60
N ALA A 248 8.66 14.84 5.82
CA ALA A 248 7.98 14.16 4.73
C ALA A 248 8.94 13.52 3.70
N PRO A 249 9.97 14.21 3.19
CA PRO A 249 10.89 13.61 2.21
C PRO A 249 11.62 12.40 2.77
N ALA A 250 12.16 12.50 3.98
CA ALA A 250 12.85 11.39 4.66
C ALA A 250 11.90 10.22 4.92
N THR A 251 10.66 10.50 5.31
CA THR A 251 9.63 9.47 5.54
C THR A 251 9.33 8.69 4.25
N ALA A 252 9.21 9.39 3.11
CA ALA A 252 9.00 8.75 1.82
C ALA A 252 10.20 7.89 1.40
N GLN A 253 11.41 8.38 1.63
CA GLN A 253 12.64 7.64 1.37
C GLN A 253 12.72 6.36 2.22
N THR A 254 12.51 6.44 3.53
CA THR A 254 12.49 5.27 4.41
C THR A 254 11.42 4.26 4.00
N ALA A 255 10.22 4.72 3.64
CA ALA A 255 9.16 3.82 3.17
C ALA A 255 9.53 3.10 1.87
N MET A 256 10.29 3.73 0.98
CA MET A 256 10.81 3.13 -0.25
C MET A 256 11.92 2.11 0.04
N GLU A 257 12.89 2.46 0.87
CA GLU A 257 14.05 1.61 1.21
C GLU A 257 13.65 0.36 1.99
N ASP A 258 12.75 0.50 2.98
CA ASP A 258 12.23 -0.61 3.78
C ASP A 258 11.09 -1.34 3.06
N PHE A 259 10.56 -0.73 2.00
CA PHE A 259 9.29 -1.06 1.36
C PHE A 259 8.08 -1.03 2.34
N GLU A 260 8.16 -0.44 3.53
CA GLU A 260 7.12 -0.57 4.57
C GLU A 260 6.06 0.55 4.52
N PRO A 261 4.79 0.27 4.16
CA PRO A 261 3.75 1.30 4.08
C PRO A 261 3.35 1.87 5.44
N VAL A 262 3.61 1.13 6.54
CA VAL A 262 3.32 1.59 7.91
C VAL A 262 4.06 2.87 8.28
N VAL A 263 5.21 3.12 7.67
CA VAL A 263 5.99 4.35 7.86
C VAL A 263 5.15 5.57 7.42
N ILE A 264 4.52 5.48 6.24
CA ILE A 264 3.63 6.50 5.70
C ILE A 264 2.35 6.63 6.54
N VAL A 265 1.75 5.51 6.97
CA VAL A 265 0.52 5.53 7.79
C VAL A 265 0.75 6.23 9.12
N LYS A 266 1.86 5.94 9.81
CA LYS A 266 2.22 6.61 11.07
C LYS A 266 2.42 8.11 10.89
N TYR A 267 3.10 8.50 9.81
CA TYR A 267 3.27 9.91 9.47
C TYR A 267 1.92 10.60 9.25
N LEU A 268 1.02 9.98 8.49
CA LEU A 268 -0.31 10.52 8.18
C LEU A 268 -1.14 10.74 9.45
N PHE A 269 -1.14 9.79 10.40
CA PHE A 269 -1.85 9.96 11.66
C PHE A 269 -1.26 11.09 12.51
N LEU A 270 0.06 11.17 12.64
CA LEU A 270 0.69 12.28 13.37
C LEU A 270 0.37 13.63 12.71
N ASN A 271 0.44 13.71 11.38
CA ASN A 271 0.05 14.90 10.63
C ASN A 271 -1.41 15.29 10.91
N ALA A 272 -2.33 14.31 10.87
CA ALA A 272 -3.75 14.54 11.12
C ALA A 272 -4.04 15.01 12.56
N HIS A 273 -3.30 14.50 13.55
CA HIS A 273 -3.41 14.95 14.95
C HIS A 273 -2.87 16.36 15.14
N LEU A 274 -1.67 16.65 14.62
CA LEU A 274 -1.04 17.97 14.73
C LEU A 274 -1.89 19.05 14.03
N THR A 275 -2.37 18.78 12.82
CA THR A 275 -3.29 19.68 12.12
C THR A 275 -4.62 19.84 12.85
N SER A 276 -5.18 18.78 13.42
CA SER A 276 -6.43 18.88 14.19
C SER A 276 -6.26 19.72 15.45
N LYS A 277 -5.09 19.66 16.10
CA LYS A 277 -4.72 20.55 17.23
C LYS A 277 -4.55 21.99 16.73
N ALA A 278 -3.74 22.21 15.70
CA ALA A 278 -3.49 23.52 15.11
C ALA A 278 -4.76 24.20 14.60
N LEU A 279 -5.70 23.48 13.98
CA LEU A 279 -6.98 24.03 13.52
C LEU A 279 -7.89 24.52 14.65
N LYS A 280 -7.67 24.07 15.89
CA LYS A 280 -8.42 24.55 17.07
C LYS A 280 -7.84 25.87 17.61
N SER A 281 -6.52 26.05 17.59
CA SER A 281 -5.84 27.24 18.14
C SER A 281 -5.54 28.31 17.08
N LEU A 282 -5.12 27.89 15.89
CA LEU A 282 -4.64 28.75 14.81
C LEU A 282 -5.76 29.10 13.83
N ARG A 283 -6.65 30.01 14.26
CA ARG A 283 -7.75 30.51 13.41
C ARG A 283 -7.19 31.27 12.20
N VAL A 284 -7.59 30.89 10.98
CA VAL A 284 -7.21 31.60 9.73
C VAL A 284 -8.10 32.83 9.50
N LYS A 285 -9.41 32.66 9.61
CA LYS A 285 -10.40 33.72 9.35
C LYS A 285 -10.37 34.82 10.42
N ASP A 286 -10.64 36.06 10.02
CA ASP A 286 -10.75 37.23 10.90
C ASP A 286 -9.46 37.53 11.69
N ARG A 287 -8.31 37.42 11.01
CA ARG A 287 -6.97 37.75 11.52
C ARG A 287 -6.30 38.79 10.63
N ALA A 288 -5.21 39.37 11.14
CA ALA A 288 -4.34 40.24 10.35
C ALA A 288 -3.85 39.48 9.10
N PRO A 289 -3.75 40.14 7.92
CA PRO A 289 -3.41 39.48 6.66
C PRO A 289 -2.19 38.57 6.73
N GLU A 290 -1.10 39.04 7.35
CA GLU A 290 0.19 38.33 7.42
C GLU A 290 0.07 37.03 8.22
N VAL A 291 -0.66 37.07 9.34
CA VAL A 291 -0.93 35.90 10.18
C VAL A 291 -1.88 34.92 9.48
N ALA A 292 -2.90 35.45 8.81
CA ALA A 292 -3.90 34.66 8.12
C ALA A 292 -3.30 33.89 6.94
N GLU A 293 -2.50 34.58 6.12
CA GLU A 293 -1.79 34.02 4.97
C GLU A 293 -0.79 32.94 5.43
N GLY A 294 0.02 33.21 6.46
CA GLY A 294 1.00 32.25 6.98
C GLY A 294 0.35 30.96 7.49
N ARG A 295 -0.74 31.09 8.26
CA ARG A 295 -1.49 29.93 8.77
C ARG A 295 -2.17 29.16 7.65
N LEU A 296 -2.75 29.85 6.67
CA LEU A 296 -3.35 29.20 5.52
C LEU A 296 -2.30 28.42 4.72
N PHE A 297 -1.14 29.03 4.48
CA PHE A 297 -0.03 28.39 3.77
C PHE A 297 0.45 27.13 4.50
N LEU A 298 0.59 27.18 5.83
CA LEU A 298 0.93 26.01 6.64
C LEU A 298 -0.10 24.86 6.49
N PHE A 299 -1.40 25.17 6.60
CA PHE A 299 -2.45 24.17 6.42
C PHE A 299 -2.49 23.61 5.00
N HIS A 300 -2.21 24.45 4.00
CA HIS A 300 -2.10 24.06 2.61
C HIS A 300 -0.95 23.07 2.37
N CYS A 301 0.24 23.36 2.91
CA CYS A 301 1.39 22.44 2.84
C CYS A 301 1.06 21.08 3.46
N SER A 302 0.44 21.08 4.65
CA SER A 302 -0.01 19.84 5.28
C SER A 302 -1.03 19.07 4.45
N ARG A 303 -1.99 19.76 3.83
CA ARG A 303 -2.97 19.14 2.94
C ARG A 303 -2.30 18.47 1.74
N ILE A 304 -1.33 19.14 1.11
CA ILE A 304 -0.60 18.59 -0.03
C ILE A 304 0.16 17.34 0.38
N VAL A 305 0.91 17.38 1.48
CA VAL A 305 1.68 16.21 1.94
C VAL A 305 0.74 15.04 2.26
N ALA A 306 -0.36 15.30 2.97
CA ALA A 306 -1.36 14.27 3.25
C ALA A 306 -1.97 13.68 1.96
N ARG A 307 -2.29 14.52 0.97
CA ARG A 307 -2.79 14.09 -0.34
C ARG A 307 -1.78 13.19 -1.06
N SER A 308 -0.51 13.58 -1.09
CA SER A 308 0.56 12.83 -1.75
C SER A 308 0.77 11.46 -1.10
N PHE A 309 0.78 11.40 0.24
CA PHE A 309 0.97 10.15 0.97
C PHE A 309 -0.23 9.21 0.91
N LEU A 310 -1.46 9.74 0.94
CA LEU A 310 -2.65 8.93 0.68
C LEU A 310 -2.60 8.33 -0.73
N LYS A 311 -2.25 9.12 -1.75
CA LYS A 311 -2.10 8.62 -3.13
C LYS A 311 -0.99 7.58 -3.26
N LEU A 312 0.13 7.76 -2.55
CA LEU A 312 1.23 6.79 -2.54
C LEU A 312 0.78 5.43 -1.99
N LEU A 313 -0.16 5.42 -1.04
CA LEU A 313 -0.81 4.21 -0.53
C LEU A 313 -1.93 3.67 -1.44
N GLY A 314 -2.13 4.24 -2.63
CA GLY A 314 -3.24 3.88 -3.53
C GLY A 314 -4.61 4.39 -3.06
N ILE A 315 -4.66 5.31 -2.09
CA ILE A 315 -5.90 5.86 -1.55
C ILE A 315 -6.24 7.16 -2.27
N GLN A 316 -7.47 7.27 -2.77
CA GLN A 316 -7.99 8.51 -3.32
C GLN A 316 -8.33 9.50 -2.19
N PRO A 317 -7.71 10.69 -2.13
CA PRO A 317 -8.04 11.70 -1.12
C PRO A 317 -9.37 12.39 -1.45
N LEU A 318 -10.23 12.55 -0.45
CA LEU A 318 -11.51 13.23 -0.56
C LEU A 318 -11.34 14.73 -0.29
N ASP A 319 -11.82 15.56 -1.22
CA ASP A 319 -11.80 17.02 -1.06
C ASP A 319 -12.98 17.53 -0.21
N ALA A 320 -14.04 16.72 -0.08
CA ALA A 320 -15.21 16.97 0.76
C ALA A 320 -15.76 15.65 1.30
N MET A 321 -16.41 15.72 2.46
CA MET A 321 -17.10 14.61 3.11
C MET A 321 -18.46 15.04 3.62
#